data_AF-A0A7G9P211-F1
#
_entry.id   AF-A0A7G9P211-F1
#
_cell.length_a   1.000
_cell.length_b   1.000
_cell.length_c   1.000
_cell.angle_alpha   90.00
_cell.angle_beta   90.00
_cell.angle_gamma   90.00
#
_symmetry.space_group_name_H-M   'P 1'
#
loop_
_entity.id
_entity.type
_entity.pdbx_description
1 polymer ?
#
loop_
_entity_poly.entity_id
_entity_poly.type
_entity_poly.pdbx_seq_one_letter_code
_entity_poly.pdbx_strand_id
1 'polypeptide(L)'
;MKQRVGVVAMVVIGGLLYRHGVDAMRVAGGAEGASLLAADSPISAFGQLLSVTLAVVIMGSIVSALGNPLAGVFAAATALVVPAIVGGPIDEWLRSAAGASDYWTLAIEAGVWAVIITAVAKVIVTTAERLQARLPEIWFDEVADEDNHNDESGLGWDVVTMVAKSVKMRPAVMQSTLAAASATIIGLLPTAILMQTSAVNQAGWSIFVSFIIAGVLAHQLFPSRNPIGILISPLLTAMIWYIYAAVTQDGSTSMLSSYFTDHFVNGATALPIFYASAGVAGAAMGIGWSQALIKAHLAEQKLAERREDESDSPEPQGA
;
A
#
# COMPACT_ATOMS: atom_id res chain seq x y z
N MET A 1 18.43 7.83 -11.03
CA MET A 1 18.65 8.38 -9.66
C MET A 1 17.58 9.40 -9.26
N LYS A 2 17.05 10.16 -10.22
CA LYS A 2 16.07 11.25 -10.00
C LYS A 2 14.80 10.79 -9.30
N GLN A 3 14.23 9.65 -9.72
CA GLN A 3 12.99 9.10 -9.14
C GLN A 3 13.14 8.79 -7.64
N ARG A 4 14.28 8.22 -7.22
CA ARG A 4 14.54 7.89 -5.81
C ARG A 4 14.60 9.14 -4.93
N VAL A 5 15.26 10.19 -5.42
CA VAL A 5 15.30 11.50 -4.75
C VAL A 5 13.89 12.09 -4.66
N GLY A 6 13.10 11.99 -5.74
CA GLY A 6 11.70 12.42 -5.76
C GLY A 6 10.83 11.69 -4.72
N VAL A 7 10.95 10.36 -4.61
CA VAL A 7 10.27 9.56 -3.58
C VAL A 7 10.64 10.06 -2.18
N VAL A 8 11.94 10.19 -1.87
CA VAL A 8 12.40 10.64 -0.55
C VAL A 8 11.91 12.04 -0.22
N ALA A 9 12.06 12.98 -1.16
CA ALA A 9 11.61 14.36 -0.98
C ALA A 9 10.09 14.42 -0.73
N MET A 10 9.30 13.66 -1.48
CA MET A 10 7.87 13.56 -1.29
C MET A 10 7.50 12.96 0.06
N VAL A 11 8.18 11.89 0.51
CA VAL A 11 7.91 11.28 1.83
C VAL A 11 8.19 12.29 2.95
N VAL A 12 9.30 13.03 2.87
CA VAL A 12 9.65 14.03 3.88
C VAL A 12 8.67 15.20 3.86
N ILE A 13 8.44 15.82 2.70
CA ILE A 13 7.55 16.99 2.57
C ILE A 13 6.11 16.59 2.90
N GLY A 14 5.62 15.48 2.34
CA GLY A 14 4.29 14.96 2.61
C GLY A 14 4.09 14.59 4.07
N GLY A 15 5.09 13.97 4.70
CA GLY A 15 5.06 13.67 6.13
C GLY A 15 4.98 14.92 7.00
N LEU A 16 5.74 15.96 6.66
CA LEU A 16 5.66 17.27 7.32
C LEU A 16 4.29 17.93 7.14
N LEU A 17 3.71 17.88 5.93
CA LEU A 17 2.37 18.41 5.69
C LEU A 17 1.31 17.64 6.49
N TYR A 18 1.38 16.30 6.52
CA TYR A 18 0.44 15.50 7.30
C TYR A 18 0.58 15.72 8.79
N ARG A 19 1.80 15.95 9.30
CA ARG A 19 2.03 16.28 10.72
C ARG A 19 1.17 17.47 11.16
N HIS A 20 1.02 18.49 10.32
CA HIS A 20 0.18 19.66 10.62
C HIS A 20 -1.33 19.34 10.69
N GLY A 21 -1.79 18.28 10.01
CA GLY A 21 -3.18 17.85 10.04
C GLY A 21 -3.52 16.87 11.18
N VAL A 22 -2.52 16.38 11.93
CA VAL A 22 -2.73 15.40 13.01
C VAL A 22 -3.61 15.97 14.11
N ASP A 23 -3.41 17.24 14.45
CA ASP A 23 -4.12 17.85 15.58
C ASP A 23 -5.64 17.84 15.38
N ALA A 24 -6.12 17.90 14.14
CA ALA A 24 -7.55 17.79 13.83
C ALA A 24 -8.10 16.37 13.88
N MET A 25 -7.24 15.35 13.84
CA MET A 25 -7.63 13.92 13.93
C MET A 25 -7.55 13.39 15.36
N ARG A 26 -7.21 14.21 16.35
CA ARG A 26 -7.14 13.77 17.75
C ARG A 26 -8.52 13.41 18.28
N VAL A 27 -8.59 12.28 18.97
CA VAL A 27 -9.83 11.80 19.62
C VAL A 27 -10.33 12.83 20.63
N ALA A 28 -11.65 12.94 20.72
CA ALA A 28 -12.29 13.89 21.61
C ALA A 28 -11.88 13.71 23.08
N GLY A 29 -11.63 14.81 23.77
CA GLY A 29 -11.19 14.81 25.18
C GLY A 29 -9.67 14.83 25.40
N GLY A 30 -8.88 15.07 24.34
CA GLY A 30 -7.44 15.31 24.44
C GLY A 30 -6.59 14.04 24.60
N ALA A 31 -7.20 12.87 24.46
CA ALA A 31 -6.50 11.60 24.38
C ALA A 31 -5.65 11.54 23.10
N GLU A 32 -4.48 10.91 23.16
CA GLU A 32 -3.76 10.59 21.93
C GLU A 32 -4.59 9.55 21.14
N GLY A 33 -4.41 9.50 19.82
CA GLY A 33 -5.17 8.65 18.91
C GLY A 33 -5.59 9.44 17.69
N ALA A 34 -5.12 9.05 16.51
CA ALA A 34 -5.58 9.64 15.25
C ALA A 34 -6.77 8.83 14.71
N SER A 35 -7.98 9.39 14.81
CA SER A 35 -9.20 8.84 14.24
C SER A 35 -10.00 9.93 13.55
N LEU A 36 -10.43 9.66 12.31
CA LEU A 36 -11.26 10.57 11.53
C LEU A 36 -12.69 10.66 12.07
N LEU A 37 -13.23 9.55 12.58
CA LEU A 37 -14.62 9.48 13.02
C LEU A 37 -14.79 9.81 14.50
N ALA A 38 -13.76 9.57 15.33
CA ALA A 38 -13.77 9.88 16.75
C ALA A 38 -13.11 11.23 17.09
N ALA A 39 -12.72 12.02 16.08
CA ALA A 39 -12.15 13.35 16.29
C ALA A 39 -13.15 14.31 16.94
N ASP A 40 -12.66 15.32 17.68
CA ASP A 40 -13.49 16.40 18.26
C ASP A 40 -14.40 17.06 17.22
N SER A 41 -13.89 17.23 16.00
CA SER A 41 -14.64 17.73 14.85
C SER A 41 -14.33 16.88 13.62
N PRO A 42 -15.11 15.82 13.35
CA PRO A 42 -14.86 14.94 12.21
C PRO A 42 -14.82 15.69 10.87
N ILE A 43 -15.71 16.67 10.70
CA ILE A 43 -15.76 17.50 9.48
C ILE A 43 -14.46 18.30 9.30
N SER A 44 -13.92 18.87 10.38
CA SER A 44 -12.63 19.59 10.32
C SER A 44 -11.48 18.63 10.03
N ALA A 45 -11.46 17.46 10.68
CA ALA A 45 -10.48 16.40 10.44
C ALA A 45 -10.44 15.99 8.97
N PHE A 46 -11.61 15.71 8.38
CA PHE A 46 -11.75 15.40 6.95
C PHE A 46 -11.30 16.53 6.04
N GLY A 47 -11.72 17.77 6.32
CA GLY A 47 -11.34 18.93 5.51
C GLY A 47 -9.83 19.15 5.48
N GLN A 48 -9.18 19.06 6.64
CA GLN A 48 -7.72 19.18 6.74
C GLN A 48 -7.01 18.02 6.07
N LEU A 49 -7.43 16.77 6.33
CA LEU A 49 -6.87 15.59 5.67
C LEU A 49 -6.96 15.73 4.16
N LEU A 50 -8.10 16.13 3.62
CA LEU A 50 -8.32 16.27 2.17
C LEU A 50 -7.41 17.36 1.57
N SER A 51 -7.25 18.49 2.25
CA SER A 51 -6.37 19.57 1.80
C SER A 51 -4.91 19.13 1.70
N VAL A 52 -4.41 18.41 2.71
CA VAL A 52 -3.05 17.87 2.71
C VAL A 52 -2.91 16.74 1.68
N THR A 53 -3.90 15.85 1.62
CA THR A 53 -3.93 14.73 0.68
C THR A 53 -3.86 15.23 -0.77
N LEU A 54 -4.52 16.35 -1.10
CA LEU A 54 -4.43 16.93 -2.44
C LEU A 54 -3.00 17.33 -2.81
N ALA A 55 -2.27 17.99 -1.90
CA ALA A 55 -0.88 18.37 -2.13
C ALA A 55 0.02 17.12 -2.29
N VAL A 56 -0.20 16.10 -1.46
CA VAL A 56 0.52 14.82 -1.53
C VAL A 56 0.21 14.07 -2.82
N VAL A 57 -1.04 14.08 -3.29
CA VAL A 57 -1.45 13.48 -4.58
C VAL A 57 -0.76 14.17 -5.75
N ILE A 58 -0.63 15.50 -5.74
CA ILE A 58 0.08 16.24 -6.79
C ILE A 58 1.55 15.82 -6.81
N MET A 59 2.24 15.82 -5.66
CA MET A 59 3.63 15.36 -5.58
C MET A 59 3.78 13.89 -5.98
N GLY A 60 2.85 13.03 -5.55
CA GLY A 60 2.80 11.61 -5.91
C GLY A 60 2.60 11.37 -7.39
N SER A 61 1.80 12.20 -8.05
CA SER A 61 1.61 12.15 -9.51
C SER A 61 2.91 12.50 -10.25
N ILE A 62 3.68 13.46 -9.74
CA ILE A 62 5.00 13.81 -10.33
C ILE A 62 5.98 12.65 -10.14
N VAL A 63 6.11 12.11 -8.93
CA VAL A 63 6.99 10.96 -8.64
C VAL A 63 6.62 9.74 -9.47
N SER A 64 5.31 9.49 -9.62
CA SER A 64 4.73 8.45 -10.46
C SER A 64 5.07 8.66 -11.94
N ALA A 65 4.94 9.89 -12.46
CA ALA A 65 5.25 10.22 -13.85
C ALA A 65 6.73 10.06 -14.21
N LEU A 66 7.64 10.18 -13.23
CA LEU A 66 9.08 9.99 -13.43
C LEU A 66 9.50 8.50 -13.54
N GLY A 67 8.59 7.55 -13.37
CA GLY A 67 8.93 6.13 -13.47
C GLY A 67 7.75 5.19 -13.24
N ASN A 68 7.75 4.49 -12.10
CA ASN A 68 6.73 3.49 -11.79
C ASN A 68 5.53 4.14 -11.07
N PRO A 69 4.28 3.92 -11.52
CA PRO A 69 3.11 4.48 -10.86
C PRO A 69 2.93 4.09 -9.39
N LEU A 70 3.39 2.89 -9.02
CA LEU A 70 3.38 2.43 -7.63
C LEU A 70 4.31 3.22 -6.73
N ALA A 71 5.35 3.88 -7.28
CA ALA A 71 6.26 4.70 -6.48
C ALA A 71 5.55 5.93 -5.89
N GLY A 72 4.63 6.55 -6.65
CA GLY A 72 3.82 7.65 -6.15
C GLY A 72 2.85 7.23 -5.05
N VAL A 73 2.19 6.08 -5.21
CA VAL A 73 1.31 5.49 -4.19
C VAL A 73 2.09 5.09 -2.94
N PHE A 74 3.23 4.43 -3.10
CA PHE A 74 4.14 4.08 -2.01
C PHE A 74 4.59 5.31 -1.23
N ALA A 75 5.03 6.37 -1.92
CA ALA A 75 5.48 7.60 -1.28
C ALA A 75 4.33 8.31 -0.54
N ALA A 76 3.12 8.35 -1.12
CA ALA A 76 1.94 8.94 -0.49
C ALA A 76 1.53 8.17 0.78
N ALA A 77 1.50 6.84 0.72
CA ALA A 77 1.18 5.99 1.86
C ALA A 77 2.26 6.06 2.95
N THR A 78 3.54 6.13 2.57
CA THR A 78 4.66 6.29 3.50
C THR A 78 4.63 7.65 4.20
N ALA A 79 4.27 8.73 3.49
CA ALA A 79 4.07 10.04 4.10
C ALA A 79 2.96 10.02 5.17
N LEU A 80 1.91 9.21 4.96
CA LEU A 80 0.82 9.01 5.91
C LEU A 80 1.24 8.20 7.17
N VAL A 81 2.44 7.63 7.22
CA VAL A 81 2.96 6.97 8.44
C VAL A 81 3.26 8.00 9.54
N VAL A 82 3.66 9.22 9.18
CA VAL A 82 3.94 10.29 10.17
C VAL A 82 2.73 10.58 11.05
N PRO A 83 1.52 10.86 10.52
CA PRO A 83 0.36 11.07 11.35
C PRO A 83 -0.07 9.83 12.13
N ALA A 84 0.18 8.61 11.61
CA ALA A 84 -0.06 7.38 12.38
C ALA A 84 0.85 7.28 13.61
N ILE A 85 2.12 7.65 13.47
CA ILE A 85 3.09 7.65 14.58
C ILE A 85 2.78 8.76 15.60
N VAL A 86 2.57 9.99 15.11
CA VAL A 86 2.30 11.15 15.97
C VAL A 86 0.92 11.02 16.64
N GLY A 87 -0.01 10.34 15.98
CA GLY A 87 -1.31 9.99 16.54
C GLY A 87 -1.22 9.07 17.75
N GLY A 88 -0.10 8.39 18.02
CA GLY A 88 0.04 7.56 19.21
C GLY A 88 -0.61 6.17 19.09
N PRO A 89 -0.50 5.34 20.15
CA PRO A 89 -1.01 3.98 20.17
C PRO A 89 -2.55 3.95 20.24
N ILE A 90 -3.13 2.79 19.96
CA ILE A 90 -4.58 2.59 20.11
C ILE A 90 -5.05 2.70 21.57
N ASP A 91 -4.13 2.60 22.53
CA ASP A 91 -4.42 2.50 23.96
C ASP A 91 -5.25 3.67 24.48
N GLU A 92 -4.98 4.86 23.95
CA GLU A 92 -5.69 6.08 24.33
C GLU A 92 -7.10 6.13 23.68
N TRP A 93 -7.25 5.64 22.45
CA TRP A 93 -8.57 5.41 21.86
C TRP A 93 -9.37 4.38 22.69
N LEU A 94 -8.74 3.27 23.08
CA LEU A 94 -9.34 2.23 23.92
C LEU A 94 -9.83 2.75 25.27
N ARG A 95 -9.10 3.69 25.89
CA ARG A 95 -9.51 4.33 27.15
C ARG A 95 -10.72 5.24 26.99
N SER A 96 -10.88 5.85 25.81
CA SER A 96 -12.03 6.69 25.49
C SER A 96 -13.26 5.89 25.03
N ALA A 97 -13.07 4.63 24.63
CA ALA A 97 -14.13 3.78 24.12
C ALA A 97 -15.09 3.31 25.24
N ALA A 98 -16.39 3.42 24.98
CA ALA A 98 -17.49 3.00 25.85
C ALA A 98 -17.75 1.48 25.80
N GLY A 99 -17.31 0.78 24.75
CA GLY A 99 -17.43 -0.67 24.68
C GLY A 99 -17.07 -1.26 23.32
N ALA A 100 -17.34 -2.57 23.17
CA ALA A 100 -17.04 -3.31 21.95
C ALA A 100 -17.75 -2.79 20.70
N SER A 101 -18.88 -2.09 20.87
CA SER A 101 -19.57 -1.40 19.79
C SER A 101 -18.69 -0.37 19.07
N ASP A 102 -17.70 0.21 19.74
CA ASP A 102 -16.84 1.24 19.16
C ASP A 102 -15.86 0.68 18.13
N TYR A 103 -15.61 -0.63 18.13
CA TYR A 103 -14.87 -1.28 17.05
C TYR A 103 -15.63 -1.25 15.71
N TRP A 104 -16.96 -1.14 15.72
CA TRP A 104 -17.70 -0.89 14.48
C TRP A 104 -17.33 0.46 13.87
N THR A 105 -17.07 1.48 14.69
CA THR A 105 -16.60 2.78 14.24
C THR A 105 -15.25 2.66 13.55
N LEU A 106 -14.30 1.89 14.11
CA LEU A 106 -13.01 1.63 13.47
C LEU A 106 -13.14 0.82 12.17
N ALA A 107 -14.07 -0.15 12.11
CA ALA A 107 -14.37 -0.89 10.88
C ALA A 107 -14.92 0.02 9.77
N ILE A 108 -15.84 0.93 10.12
CA ILE A 108 -16.38 1.93 9.20
C ILE A 108 -15.28 2.90 8.77
N GLU A 109 -14.44 3.35 9.70
CA GLU A 109 -13.31 4.24 9.41
C GLU A 109 -12.31 3.58 8.45
N ALA A 110 -11.99 2.29 8.62
CA ALA A 110 -11.18 1.53 7.67
C ALA A 110 -11.82 1.48 6.28
N GLY A 111 -13.14 1.35 6.19
CA GLY A 111 -13.89 1.47 4.94
C GLY A 111 -13.76 2.85 4.29
N VAL A 112 -13.81 3.93 5.07
CA VAL A 112 -13.59 5.30 4.59
C VAL A 112 -12.16 5.46 4.05
N TRP A 113 -11.15 4.98 4.78
CA TRP A 113 -9.78 4.94 4.30
C TRP A 113 -9.65 4.16 2.99
N ALA A 114 -10.39 3.07 2.80
CA ALA A 114 -10.32 2.27 1.57
C ALA A 114 -10.82 3.06 0.36
N VAL A 115 -11.86 3.86 0.54
CA VAL A 115 -12.36 4.79 -0.47
C VAL A 115 -11.33 5.88 -0.78
N ILE A 116 -10.74 6.50 0.26
CA ILE A 116 -9.72 7.55 0.11
C ILE A 116 -8.50 7.02 -0.63
N ILE A 117 -7.92 5.90 -0.20
CA ILE A 117 -6.74 5.29 -0.82
C ILE A 117 -7.02 4.89 -2.26
N THR A 118 -8.20 4.33 -2.55
CA THR A 118 -8.60 4.00 -3.93
C THR A 118 -8.66 5.25 -4.80
N ALA A 119 -9.24 6.34 -4.30
CA ALA A 119 -9.32 7.61 -5.01
C ALA A 119 -7.92 8.20 -5.25
N VAL A 120 -7.08 8.25 -4.21
CA VAL A 120 -5.68 8.73 -4.26
C VAL A 120 -4.88 7.94 -5.29
N ALA A 121 -4.92 6.60 -5.23
CA ALA A 121 -4.19 5.75 -6.17
C ALA A 121 -4.64 5.98 -7.61
N LYS A 122 -5.96 6.06 -7.86
CA LYS A 122 -6.50 6.34 -9.20
C LYS A 122 -6.09 7.71 -9.71
N VAL A 123 -6.16 8.75 -8.89
CA VAL A 123 -5.76 10.10 -9.30
C VAL A 123 -4.27 10.16 -9.60
N ILE A 124 -3.41 9.54 -8.77
CA ILE A 124 -1.97 9.49 -8.99
C ILE A 124 -1.66 8.79 -10.33
N VAL A 125 -2.23 7.61 -10.58
CA VAL A 125 -1.97 6.85 -11.81
C VAL A 125 -2.45 7.62 -13.04
N THR A 126 -3.70 8.10 -13.04
CA THR A 126 -4.28 8.80 -14.19
C THR A 126 -3.63 10.15 -14.48
N THR A 127 -3.22 10.89 -13.44
CA THR A 127 -2.52 12.17 -13.61
C THR A 127 -1.08 11.95 -14.06
N ALA A 128 -0.42 10.89 -13.57
CA ALA A 128 0.94 10.57 -13.98
C ALA A 128 1.05 10.25 -15.47
N GLU A 129 0.13 9.47 -16.03
CA GLU A 129 0.07 9.19 -17.48
C GLU A 129 -0.03 10.50 -18.29
N ARG A 130 -0.86 11.44 -17.84
CA ARG A 130 -1.03 12.75 -18.48
C ARG A 130 0.20 13.65 -18.33
N LEU A 131 0.87 13.58 -17.18
CA LEU A 131 2.09 14.34 -16.92
C LEU A 131 3.26 13.78 -17.74
N GLN A 132 3.40 12.47 -17.83
CA GLN A 132 4.45 11.81 -18.60
C GLN A 132 4.39 12.22 -20.07
N ALA A 133 3.20 12.31 -20.66
CA ALA A 133 3.01 12.79 -22.03
C ALA A 133 3.40 14.27 -22.26
N ARG A 134 3.63 15.04 -21.19
CA ARG A 134 3.97 16.47 -21.24
C ARG A 134 5.36 16.79 -20.71
N LEU A 135 6.02 15.85 -20.04
CA LEU A 135 7.34 16.08 -19.46
C LEU A 135 8.42 15.94 -20.54
N PRO A 136 9.43 16.84 -20.57
CA PRO A 136 10.55 16.72 -21.49
C PRO A 136 11.34 15.42 -21.27
N GLU A 137 11.91 14.85 -22.33
CA GLU A 137 12.63 13.58 -22.29
C GLU A 137 13.79 13.56 -21.26
N ILE A 138 14.43 14.72 -21.03
CA ILE A 138 15.53 14.93 -20.07
C ILE A 138 15.17 14.51 -18.63
N TRP A 139 13.88 14.43 -18.30
CA TRP A 139 13.42 14.06 -16.96
C TRP A 139 13.40 12.55 -16.71
N PHE A 140 13.41 11.75 -17.78
CA PHE A 140 13.52 10.30 -17.68
C PHE A 140 15.00 9.91 -17.53
N ASP A 141 15.28 8.87 -16.75
CA ASP A 141 16.66 8.38 -16.62
C ASP A 141 17.03 7.66 -17.95
N GLU A 142 18.09 8.10 -18.64
CA GLU A 142 18.63 7.57 -19.93
C GLU A 142 18.95 6.06 -19.91
N VAL A 143 18.97 5.43 -18.74
CA VAL A 143 19.28 3.99 -18.55
C VAL A 143 18.17 3.09 -19.13
N ALA A 144 17.10 3.66 -19.69
CA ALA A 144 16.10 2.91 -20.44
C ALA A 144 16.48 2.67 -21.93
N ASP A 145 17.53 3.30 -22.46
CA ASP A 145 17.78 3.33 -23.91
C ASP A 145 18.77 2.28 -24.46
N GLU A 146 19.62 1.63 -23.64
CA GLU A 146 20.64 0.73 -24.20
C GLU A 146 20.16 -0.66 -24.64
N ASP A 147 18.97 -1.13 -24.21
CA ASP A 147 18.43 -2.44 -24.62
C ASP A 147 17.01 -2.38 -25.24
N ASN A 148 16.42 -1.18 -25.39
CA ASN A 148 14.96 -1.03 -25.55
C ASN A 148 14.51 -0.45 -26.90
N HIS A 149 15.32 -0.51 -27.94
CA HIS A 149 14.96 0.04 -29.27
C HIS A 149 13.86 -0.73 -30.03
N ASN A 150 13.31 -1.83 -29.47
CA ASN A 150 12.19 -2.55 -30.09
C ASN A 150 11.00 -2.86 -29.15
N ASP A 151 11.05 -2.53 -27.85
CA ASP A 151 9.93 -2.78 -26.92
C ASP A 151 9.32 -1.43 -26.49
N GLU A 152 8.32 -1.00 -27.27
CA GLU A 152 7.45 0.15 -27.00
C GLU A 152 6.62 -0.04 -25.72
N SER A 153 7.23 -0.09 -24.53
CA SER A 153 6.67 0.46 -23.28
C SER A 153 7.57 0.20 -22.07
N GLY A 154 8.51 1.13 -21.82
CA GLY A 154 9.37 1.17 -20.63
C GLY A 154 8.64 1.39 -19.29
N LEU A 155 7.33 1.20 -19.26
CA LEU A 155 6.49 1.26 -18.07
C LEU A 155 6.24 -0.20 -17.66
N GLY A 156 6.53 -0.58 -16.41
CA GLY A 156 6.37 -1.95 -15.88
C GLY A 156 4.97 -2.60 -16.05
N TRP A 157 4.05 -1.92 -16.72
CA TRP A 157 2.86 -2.45 -17.35
C TRP A 157 3.15 -3.54 -18.39
N ASP A 158 4.30 -3.54 -19.07
CA ASP A 158 4.54 -4.50 -20.17
C ASP A 158 4.82 -5.94 -19.70
N VAL A 159 5.43 -6.09 -18.52
CA VAL A 159 5.54 -7.42 -17.87
C VAL A 159 4.15 -7.97 -17.56
N VAL A 160 3.23 -7.10 -17.13
CA VAL A 160 1.86 -7.49 -16.81
C VAL A 160 1.03 -7.71 -18.08
N THR A 161 1.30 -7.00 -19.19
CA THR A 161 0.64 -7.26 -20.47
C THR A 161 1.10 -8.57 -21.08
N MET A 162 2.40 -8.90 -21.00
CA MET A 162 3.01 -10.12 -21.52
C MET A 162 2.52 -11.35 -20.75
N VAL A 163 2.48 -11.31 -19.41
CA VAL A 163 1.87 -12.37 -18.57
C VAL A 163 0.35 -12.46 -18.75
N ALA A 164 -0.35 -11.33 -18.91
CA ALA A 164 -1.80 -11.35 -19.15
C ALA A 164 -2.17 -11.83 -20.57
N LYS A 165 -1.23 -11.83 -21.53
CA LYS A 165 -1.45 -12.34 -22.89
C LYS A 165 -1.37 -13.87 -22.94
N SER A 166 -0.58 -14.49 -22.06
CA SER A 166 -0.45 -15.95 -21.94
C SER A 166 -1.54 -16.60 -21.08
N VAL A 167 -2.18 -15.86 -20.17
CA VAL A 167 -3.28 -16.37 -19.35
C VAL A 167 -4.63 -15.91 -19.93
N LYS A 168 -5.44 -16.85 -20.42
CA LYS A 168 -6.82 -16.65 -20.91
C LYS A 168 -7.57 -15.69 -19.96
N MET A 169 -7.73 -14.42 -20.35
CA MET A 169 -8.09 -13.35 -19.42
C MET A 169 -9.45 -13.62 -18.78
N ARG A 170 -9.41 -13.97 -17.49
CA ARG A 170 -10.57 -13.85 -16.59
C ARG A 170 -11.01 -12.38 -16.56
N PRO A 171 -12.28 -12.07 -16.30
CA PRO A 171 -12.75 -10.69 -16.19
C PRO A 171 -11.86 -9.90 -15.22
N ALA A 172 -11.41 -8.70 -15.59
CA ALA A 172 -10.46 -7.91 -14.79
C ALA A 172 -10.94 -7.68 -13.34
N VAL A 173 -12.25 -7.55 -13.16
CA VAL A 173 -12.88 -7.46 -11.83
C VAL A 173 -12.63 -8.73 -11.01
N MET A 174 -12.82 -9.91 -11.60
CA MET A 174 -12.63 -11.18 -10.89
C MET A 174 -11.17 -11.38 -10.46
N GLN A 175 -10.21 -11.02 -11.32
CA GLN A 175 -8.79 -11.07 -10.95
C GLN A 175 -8.47 -10.10 -9.81
N SER A 176 -8.94 -8.85 -9.89
CA SER A 176 -8.73 -7.86 -8.84
C SER A 176 -9.35 -8.30 -7.50
N THR A 177 -10.53 -8.91 -7.51
CA THR A 177 -11.20 -9.42 -6.30
C THR A 177 -10.43 -10.59 -5.70
N LEU A 178 -9.96 -11.54 -6.51
CA LEU A 178 -9.16 -12.67 -6.05
C LEU A 178 -7.80 -12.22 -5.51
N ALA A 179 -7.16 -11.24 -6.15
CA ALA A 179 -5.91 -10.64 -5.68
C ALA A 179 -6.12 -9.92 -4.34
N ALA A 180 -7.21 -9.16 -4.20
CA ALA A 180 -7.57 -8.52 -2.93
C ALA A 180 -7.81 -9.55 -1.82
N ALA A 181 -8.62 -10.58 -2.09
CA ALA A 181 -8.95 -11.62 -1.13
C ALA A 181 -7.69 -12.40 -0.69
N SER A 182 -6.84 -12.80 -1.63
CA SER A 182 -5.60 -13.51 -1.32
C SER A 182 -4.62 -12.65 -0.53
N ALA A 183 -4.39 -11.40 -0.92
CA ALA A 183 -3.54 -10.48 -0.16
C ALA A 183 -4.10 -10.23 1.25
N THR A 184 -5.42 -10.13 1.41
CA THR A 184 -6.08 -9.98 2.72
C THR A 184 -5.82 -11.20 3.61
N ILE A 185 -6.03 -12.41 3.08
CA ILE A 185 -5.81 -13.67 3.82
C ILE A 185 -4.34 -13.84 4.18
N ILE A 186 -3.44 -13.60 3.24
CA ILE A 186 -1.99 -13.71 3.44
C ILE A 186 -1.52 -12.64 4.43
N GLY A 187 -2.06 -11.42 4.40
CA GLY A 187 -1.68 -10.35 5.32
C GLY A 187 -2.20 -10.53 6.74
N LEU A 188 -3.38 -11.16 6.92
CA LEU A 188 -3.98 -11.45 8.23
C LEU A 188 -3.02 -12.25 9.13
N LEU A 189 -2.43 -13.33 8.60
CA LEU A 189 -1.65 -14.27 9.42
C LEU A 189 -0.33 -13.68 9.95
N PRO A 190 0.56 -13.09 9.13
CA PRO A 190 1.77 -12.42 9.62
C PRO A 190 1.44 -11.22 10.50
N THR A 191 0.34 -10.49 10.25
CA THR A 191 -0.08 -9.38 11.14
C THR A 191 -0.40 -9.92 12.54
N ALA A 192 -1.13 -11.03 12.65
CA ALA A 192 -1.44 -11.67 13.93
C ALA A 192 -0.17 -12.15 14.67
N ILE A 193 0.83 -12.64 13.93
CA ILE A 193 2.07 -13.17 14.51
C ILE A 193 3.07 -12.06 14.88
N LEU A 194 3.19 -11.03 14.06
CA LEU A 194 4.22 -9.98 14.22
C LEU A 194 3.76 -8.85 15.14
N MET A 195 2.46 -8.57 15.19
CA MET A 195 1.89 -7.60 16.12
C MET A 195 1.62 -8.31 17.44
N GLN A 196 2.48 -8.10 18.44
CA GLN A 196 2.34 -8.69 19.78
C GLN A 196 2.09 -7.63 20.86
N THR A 197 2.30 -6.36 20.55
CA THR A 197 2.02 -5.24 21.46
C THR A 197 1.33 -4.11 20.70
N SER A 198 0.68 -3.22 21.44
CA SER A 198 0.08 -1.97 20.93
C SER A 198 1.10 -0.89 20.58
N ALA A 199 2.39 -1.14 20.78
CA ALA A 199 3.42 -0.14 20.57
C ALA A 199 3.41 0.32 19.09
N VAL A 200 3.27 1.62 18.89
CA VAL A 200 3.19 2.31 17.59
C VAL A 200 4.19 1.77 16.56
N ASN A 201 5.44 1.61 16.99
CA ASN A 201 6.51 1.14 16.12
C ASN A 201 6.32 -0.32 15.71
N GLN A 202 5.90 -1.19 16.64
CA GLN A 202 5.66 -2.60 16.32
C GLN A 202 4.44 -2.73 15.42
N ALA A 203 3.35 -2.01 15.68
CA ALA A 203 2.16 -2.01 14.84
C ALA A 203 2.47 -1.54 13.41
N GLY A 204 3.22 -0.43 13.26
CA GLY A 204 3.64 0.07 11.96
C GLY A 204 4.50 -0.93 11.18
N TRP A 205 5.56 -1.47 11.82
CA TRP A 205 6.47 -2.40 11.15
C TRP A 205 5.86 -3.77 10.87
N SER A 206 5.04 -4.31 11.79
CA SER A 206 4.36 -5.60 11.61
C SER A 206 3.42 -5.53 10.42
N ILE A 207 2.59 -4.48 10.32
CA ILE A 207 1.68 -4.26 9.20
C ILE A 207 2.47 -4.05 7.90
N PHE A 208 3.51 -3.21 7.91
CA PHE A 208 4.35 -2.96 6.73
C PHE A 208 4.95 -4.27 6.17
N VAL A 209 5.61 -5.06 7.02
CA VAL A 209 6.25 -6.32 6.63
C VAL A 209 5.21 -7.35 6.17
N SER A 210 4.09 -7.46 6.89
CA SER A 210 3.00 -8.39 6.54
C SER A 210 2.47 -8.11 5.13
N PHE A 211 2.31 -6.84 4.77
CA PHE A 211 1.81 -6.46 3.46
C PHE A 211 2.87 -6.42 2.35
N ILE A 212 4.16 -6.37 2.67
CA ILE A 212 5.21 -6.73 1.69
C ILE A 212 5.04 -8.18 1.27
N ILE A 213 4.95 -9.11 2.25
CA ILE A 213 4.81 -10.55 1.99
C ILE A 213 3.51 -10.80 1.21
N ALA A 214 2.39 -10.25 1.68
CA ALA A 214 1.11 -10.39 1.02
C ALA A 214 1.12 -9.81 -0.39
N GLY A 215 1.72 -8.64 -0.60
CA GLY A 215 1.85 -8.00 -1.91
C GLY A 215 2.67 -8.83 -2.89
N VAL A 216 3.80 -9.39 -2.45
CA VAL A 216 4.64 -10.27 -3.29
C VAL A 216 3.85 -11.51 -3.70
N LEU A 217 3.31 -12.25 -2.73
CA LEU A 217 2.67 -13.53 -2.95
C LEU A 217 1.36 -13.38 -3.74
N ALA A 218 0.51 -12.41 -3.38
CA ALA A 218 -0.74 -12.18 -4.11
C ALA A 218 -0.48 -11.76 -5.57
N HIS A 219 0.54 -10.93 -5.82
CA HIS A 219 0.91 -10.54 -7.18
C HIS A 219 1.50 -11.71 -7.99
N GLN A 220 2.24 -12.62 -7.36
CA GLN A 220 2.73 -13.84 -8.02
C GLN A 220 1.60 -14.83 -8.34
N LEU A 221 0.64 -15.00 -7.43
CA LEU A 221 -0.52 -15.89 -7.62
C LEU A 221 -1.52 -15.34 -8.63
N PHE A 222 -1.74 -14.02 -8.60
CA PHE A 222 -2.69 -13.31 -9.44
C PHE A 222 -2.02 -12.09 -10.08
N PRO A 223 -1.17 -12.29 -11.10
CA PRO A 223 -0.58 -11.19 -11.86
C PRO A 223 -1.70 -10.38 -12.50
N SER A 224 -1.95 -9.18 -11.96
CA SER A 224 -3.07 -8.34 -12.36
C SER A 224 -2.57 -7.00 -12.87
N ARG A 225 -3.13 -6.52 -13.98
CA ARG A 225 -2.86 -5.16 -14.50
C ARG A 225 -3.33 -4.08 -13.52
N ASN A 226 -4.31 -4.39 -12.68
CA ASN A 226 -4.86 -3.45 -11.73
C ASN A 226 -4.43 -3.81 -10.29
N PRO A 227 -3.39 -3.16 -9.74
CA PRO A 227 -2.89 -3.46 -8.40
C PRO A 227 -3.83 -2.98 -7.28
N ILE A 228 -4.90 -2.24 -7.58
CA ILE A 228 -5.79 -1.65 -6.57
C ILE A 228 -6.32 -2.71 -5.59
N GLY A 229 -6.70 -3.90 -6.07
CA GLY A 229 -7.17 -4.97 -5.20
C GLY A 229 -6.18 -5.34 -4.09
N ILE A 230 -4.90 -5.46 -4.44
CA ILE A 230 -3.83 -5.74 -3.47
C ILE A 230 -3.58 -4.52 -2.57
N LEU A 231 -3.62 -3.31 -3.14
CA LEU A 231 -3.40 -2.06 -2.38
C LEU A 231 -4.48 -1.79 -1.32
N ILE A 232 -5.73 -2.21 -1.53
CA ILE A 232 -6.81 -2.06 -0.54
C ILE A 232 -6.84 -3.20 0.50
N SER A 233 -6.11 -4.29 0.27
CA SER A 233 -6.12 -5.45 1.16
C SER A 233 -5.75 -5.15 2.64
N PRO A 234 -4.85 -4.21 2.97
CA PRO A 234 -4.60 -3.86 4.37
C PRO A 234 -5.83 -3.35 5.10
N LEU A 235 -6.68 -2.61 4.41
CA LEU A 235 -7.89 -2.04 4.99
C LEU A 235 -9.00 -3.09 5.13
N LEU A 236 -9.06 -4.05 4.21
CA LEU A 236 -9.92 -5.23 4.37
C LEU A 236 -9.49 -6.08 5.56
N THR A 237 -8.19 -6.28 5.75
CA THR A 237 -7.62 -6.95 6.93
C THR A 237 -7.98 -6.20 8.22
N ALA A 238 -7.86 -4.87 8.23
CA ALA A 238 -8.26 -4.04 9.36
C ALA A 238 -9.75 -4.22 9.69
N MET A 239 -10.63 -4.15 8.68
CA MET A 239 -12.06 -4.38 8.84
C MET A 239 -12.36 -5.75 9.45
N ILE A 240 -11.71 -6.81 8.98
CA ILE A 240 -11.90 -8.17 9.52
C ILE A 240 -11.52 -8.20 11.01
N TRP A 241 -10.38 -7.61 11.38
CA TRP A 241 -9.94 -7.56 12.77
C TRP A 241 -10.89 -6.77 13.67
N TYR A 242 -11.35 -5.60 13.24
CA TYR A 242 -12.27 -4.79 14.03
C TYR A 242 -13.65 -5.44 14.15
N ILE A 243 -14.18 -6.04 13.06
CA ILE A 243 -15.43 -6.80 13.12
C ILE A 243 -15.28 -7.97 14.09
N TYR A 244 -14.17 -8.70 14.02
CA TYR A 244 -13.89 -9.80 14.93
C TYR A 244 -13.81 -9.33 16.39
N ALA A 245 -13.14 -8.22 16.68
CA ALA A 245 -13.09 -7.63 18.02
C ALA A 245 -14.48 -7.17 18.50
N ALA A 246 -15.28 -6.57 17.62
CA ALA A 246 -16.63 -6.10 17.94
C ALA A 246 -17.60 -7.24 18.30
N VAL A 247 -17.45 -8.41 17.68
CA VAL A 247 -18.35 -9.57 17.93
C VAL A 247 -17.87 -10.51 19.03
N THR A 248 -16.60 -10.43 19.44
CA THR A 248 -16.02 -11.31 20.47
C THR A 248 -15.95 -10.67 21.84
N GLN A 249 -16.13 -9.35 21.94
CA GLN A 249 -16.07 -8.62 23.20
C GLN A 249 -17.48 -8.18 23.61
N ASP A 250 -17.95 -8.60 24.79
CA ASP A 250 -19.33 -8.35 25.23
C ASP A 250 -19.50 -7.00 25.95
N GLY A 251 -18.41 -6.31 26.34
CA GLY A 251 -18.47 -5.03 27.04
C GLY A 251 -17.09 -4.41 27.30
N SER A 252 -17.08 -3.16 27.77
CA SER A 252 -15.86 -2.38 28.02
C SER A 252 -14.91 -3.06 29.01
N THR A 253 -15.44 -3.68 30.07
CA THR A 253 -14.62 -4.43 31.05
C THR A 253 -13.97 -5.66 30.44
N SER A 254 -14.68 -6.42 29.60
CA SER A 254 -14.11 -7.59 28.89
C SER A 254 -13.04 -7.17 27.90
N MET A 255 -13.28 -6.08 27.16
CA MET A 255 -12.35 -5.52 26.21
C MET A 255 -11.04 -5.10 26.90
N LEU A 256 -11.15 -4.32 27.98
CA LEU A 256 -9.99 -3.86 28.73
C LEU A 256 -9.26 -5.02 29.41
N SER A 257 -9.99 -5.97 29.99
CA SER A 257 -9.40 -7.17 30.60
C SER A 257 -8.67 -8.04 29.57
N SER A 258 -9.26 -8.26 28.39
CA SER A 258 -8.65 -9.06 27.32
C SER A 258 -7.36 -8.41 26.81
N TYR A 259 -7.37 -7.07 26.71
CA TYR A 259 -6.21 -6.26 26.34
C TYR A 259 -5.01 -6.47 27.29
N PHE A 260 -5.24 -6.59 28.60
CA PHE A 260 -4.18 -6.79 29.58
C PHE A 260 -3.83 -8.26 29.89
N THR A 261 -4.53 -9.24 29.30
CA THR A 261 -4.37 -10.67 29.64
C THR A 261 -3.90 -11.54 28.46
N ASP A 262 -3.31 -10.95 27.43
CA ASP A 262 -2.78 -11.62 26.22
C ASP A 262 -3.82 -12.38 25.36
N HIS A 263 -5.12 -12.21 25.64
CA HIS A 263 -6.21 -12.80 24.85
C HIS A 263 -6.79 -11.81 23.83
N PHE A 264 -6.16 -10.65 23.67
CA PHE A 264 -6.66 -9.63 22.78
C PHE A 264 -6.37 -9.95 21.33
N VAL A 265 -7.26 -9.49 20.46
CA VAL A 265 -7.13 -9.64 19.02
C VAL A 265 -6.01 -8.71 18.56
N ASN A 266 -4.77 -9.21 18.51
CA ASN A 266 -3.60 -8.39 18.22
C ASN A 266 -3.78 -7.53 16.96
N GLY A 267 -4.36 -8.07 15.89
CA GLY A 267 -4.70 -7.34 14.66
C GLY A 267 -5.56 -6.08 14.86
N ALA A 268 -6.42 -6.06 15.87
CA ALA A 268 -7.30 -4.94 16.17
C ALA A 268 -6.59 -3.84 17.02
N THR A 269 -5.33 -4.03 17.42
CA THR A 269 -4.57 -3.07 18.25
C THR A 269 -3.89 -1.95 17.47
N ALA A 270 -4.02 -1.93 16.14
CA ALA A 270 -3.56 -0.81 15.32
C ALA A 270 -4.77 0.04 14.92
N LEU A 271 -4.60 1.36 14.85
CA LEU A 271 -5.62 2.27 14.30
C LEU A 271 -5.75 2.12 12.77
N PRO A 272 -6.90 2.45 12.17
CA PRO A 272 -7.12 2.31 10.72
C PRO A 272 -6.06 3.02 9.86
N ILE A 273 -5.53 4.15 10.35
CA ILE A 273 -4.49 4.91 9.66
C ILE A 273 -3.17 4.13 9.48
N PHE A 274 -2.83 3.17 10.36
CA PHE A 274 -1.65 2.31 10.18
C PHE A 274 -1.82 1.37 8.98
N TYR A 275 -3.01 0.80 8.82
CA TYR A 275 -3.33 -0.03 7.67
C TYR A 275 -3.37 0.80 6.38
N ALA A 276 -3.94 2.01 6.43
CA ALA A 276 -3.97 2.96 5.30
C ALA A 276 -2.58 3.47 4.88
N SER A 277 -1.65 3.55 5.83
CA SER A 277 -0.28 4.04 5.61
C SER A 277 0.70 2.89 5.42
N ALA A 278 1.23 2.34 6.51
CA ALA A 278 2.21 1.27 6.54
C ALA A 278 1.74 0.04 5.75
N GLY A 279 0.46 -0.33 5.85
CA GLY A 279 -0.10 -1.46 5.11
C GLY A 279 -0.07 -1.23 3.60
N VAL A 280 -0.58 -0.08 3.13
CA VAL A 280 -0.61 0.26 1.70
C VAL A 280 0.81 0.45 1.14
N ALA A 281 1.71 1.07 1.92
CA ALA A 281 3.12 1.21 1.55
C ALA A 281 3.80 -0.16 1.42
N GLY A 282 3.56 -1.06 2.37
CA GLY A 282 4.05 -2.44 2.34
C GLY A 282 3.53 -3.20 1.12
N ALA A 283 2.23 -3.11 0.84
CA ALA A 283 1.60 -3.73 -0.33
C ALA A 283 2.19 -3.19 -1.65
N ALA A 284 2.35 -1.87 -1.78
CA ALA A 284 2.94 -1.25 -2.97
C ALA A 284 4.39 -1.70 -3.19
N MET A 285 5.19 -1.76 -2.12
CA MET A 285 6.57 -2.25 -2.16
C MET A 285 6.63 -3.73 -2.53
N GLY A 286 5.75 -4.56 -1.96
CA GLY A 286 5.66 -5.99 -2.26
C GLY A 286 5.31 -6.26 -3.73
N ILE A 287 4.38 -5.50 -4.30
CA ILE A 287 4.07 -5.58 -5.74
C ILE A 287 5.29 -5.19 -6.58
N GLY A 288 5.96 -4.08 -6.25
CA GLY A 288 7.16 -3.63 -6.95
C GLY A 288 8.29 -4.67 -6.92
N TRP A 289 8.48 -5.34 -5.78
CA TRP A 289 9.47 -6.41 -5.65
C TRP A 289 9.09 -7.64 -6.49
N SER A 290 7.81 -8.02 -6.48
CA SER A 290 7.30 -9.12 -7.32
C SER A 290 7.56 -8.87 -8.81
N GLN A 291 7.30 -7.64 -9.28
CA GLN A 291 7.58 -7.24 -10.67
C GLN A 291 9.07 -7.34 -11.02
N ALA A 292 9.96 -6.94 -10.10
CA ALA A 292 11.40 -7.03 -10.30
C ALA A 292 11.87 -8.49 -10.40
N LEU A 293 11.35 -9.39 -9.55
CA LEU A 293 11.67 -10.81 -9.58
C LEU A 293 11.21 -11.48 -10.89
N ILE A 294 9.99 -11.17 -11.35
CA ILE A 294 9.48 -11.68 -12.62
C ILE A 294 10.34 -11.19 -13.80
N LYS A 295 10.72 -9.91 -13.81
CA LYS A 295 11.57 -9.34 -14.87
C LYS A 295 12.94 -10.02 -14.92
N ALA A 296 13.56 -10.25 -13.77
CA ALA A 296 14.85 -10.94 -13.68
C ALA A 296 14.76 -12.37 -14.25
N HIS A 297 13.72 -13.12 -13.89
CA HIS A 297 13.52 -14.47 -14.38
C HIS A 297 13.32 -14.53 -15.91
N LEU A 298 12.54 -13.60 -16.46
CA LEU A 298 12.33 -13.51 -17.92
C LEU A 298 13.62 -13.15 -18.67
N ALA A 299 14.47 -12.31 -18.09
CA ALA A 299 15.77 -11.97 -18.69
C ALA A 299 16.70 -13.21 -18.74
N GLU A 300 16.73 -14.01 -17.67
CA GLU A 300 17.48 -15.26 -17.62
C GLU A 300 17.00 -16.27 -18.67
N GLN A 301 15.67 -16.41 -18.84
CA GLN A 301 15.08 -17.30 -19.86
C GLN A 301 15.48 -16.88 -21.27
N LYS A 302 15.35 -15.59 -21.62
CA LYS A 302 15.74 -15.08 -22.94
C LYS A 302 17.23 -15.28 -23.23
N LEU A 303 18.09 -15.16 -22.21
CA LEU A 303 19.52 -15.42 -22.36
C LEU A 303 19.83 -16.91 -22.55
N ALA A 304 19.05 -17.80 -21.94
CA ALA A 304 19.18 -19.23 -22.15
C ALA A 304 18.79 -19.63 -23.58
N GLU A 305 17.66 -19.13 -24.08
CA GLU A 305 17.18 -19.37 -25.45
C GLU A 305 18.22 -18.91 -26.50
N ARG A 306 18.79 -17.70 -26.35
CA ARG A 306 19.83 -17.21 -27.27
C ARG A 306 21.10 -18.08 -27.29
N ARG A 307 21.48 -18.67 -26.16
CA ARG A 307 22.64 -19.56 -26.08
C ARG A 307 22.38 -20.89 -26.77
N GLU A 308 21.15 -21.38 -26.74
CA GLU A 308 20.74 -22.58 -27.47
C GLU A 308 20.76 -22.31 -28.99
N ASP A 309 20.20 -21.17 -29.43
CA ASP A 309 20.22 -20.75 -30.85
C ASP A 309 21.65 -20.56 -31.40
N GLU A 310 22.56 -20.01 -30.60
CA GLU A 310 23.98 -19.87 -30.96
C GLU A 310 24.70 -21.22 -31.03
N SER A 311 24.31 -22.20 -30.20
CA SER A 311 24.90 -23.54 -30.22
C SER A 311 24.47 -24.39 -31.42
N ASP A 312 23.28 -24.13 -31.95
CA ASP A 312 22.73 -24.83 -33.12
C ASP A 312 23.12 -24.18 -34.46
N SER A 313 23.75 -23.01 -34.43
CA SER A 313 24.24 -22.32 -35.62
C SER A 313 25.49 -23.03 -36.15
N PRO A 314 25.45 -23.67 -37.34
CA PRO A 314 26.59 -24.43 -37.85
C PRO A 314 27.81 -23.51 -38.00
N GLU A 315 28.95 -23.95 -37.46
CA GLU A 315 30.22 -23.24 -37.65
C GLU A 315 30.41 -22.94 -39.14
N PRO A 316 30.68 -21.67 -39.54
CA PRO A 316 30.90 -21.34 -40.93
C PRO A 316 32.10 -22.14 -41.42
N GLN A 317 31.85 -23.18 -42.22
CA GLN A 317 32.90 -23.97 -42.84
C GLN A 317 33.71 -23.03 -43.73
N GLY A 318 34.94 -22.74 -43.28
CA GLY A 318 35.84 -21.80 -43.94
C GLY A 318 36.02 -22.15 -45.42
N ALA A 319 35.77 -21.16 -46.27
CA ALA A 319 36.10 -21.17 -47.69
C ALA A 319 37.58 -20.84 -47.91
#